data_AF-A0A942K8S7-F1
#
_entry.id   AF-A0A942K8S7-F1
#
_cell.length_a   1.000
_cell.length_b   1.000
_cell.length_c   1.000
_cell.angle_alpha   90.00
_cell.angle_beta   90.00
_cell.angle_gamma   90.00
#
_symmetry.space_group_name_H-M   'P 1'
#
loop_
_entity.id
_entity.type
_entity.pdbx_description
1 polymer ?
#
loop_
_entity_poly.entity_id
_entity_poly.type
_entity_poly.pdbx_seq_one_letter_code
_entity_poly.pdbx_strand_id
1 'polypeptide(L)' 'ERVFPLHSPLIDKIAVIRRGKSRRAKLYYLRNLRGKAARLKTDVSRQDADRTDLTASTTGA' A
#
# COMPACT_ATOMS: atom_id res chain seq x y z
N GLU A 1 -0.57 -9.03 -13.97
CA GLU A 1 -0.01 -7.73 -13.56
C GLU A 1 -0.75 -6.64 -14.34
N ARG A 2 -0.98 -5.47 -13.75
CA ARG A 2 -1.57 -4.31 -14.45
C ARG A 2 -0.62 -3.14 -14.21
N VAL A 3 -0.27 -2.41 -15.25
CA VAL A 3 0.56 -1.20 -15.17
C VAL A 3 -0.36 0.00 -15.37
N PHE A 4 -0.27 0.96 -14.46
CA PHE A 4 -1.08 2.18 -14.49
C PHE A 4 -0.16 3.37 -14.73
N PRO A 5 -0.44 4.22 -15.73
CA PRO A 5 0.27 5.48 -15.90
C PRO A 5 -0.03 6.44 -14.74
N LEU A 6 0.97 7.18 -14.27
CA LEU A 6 0.83 8.10 -13.12
C LEU A 6 -0.03 9.33 -13.44
N HIS A 7 0.02 9.82 -14.68
CA HIS A 7 -0.71 11.03 -15.11
C HIS A 7 -1.84 10.69 -16.09
N SER A 8 -2.50 9.54 -15.90
CA SER A 8 -3.62 9.15 -16.73
C SER A 8 -4.87 9.99 -16.38
N PRO A 9 -5.57 10.60 -17.34
CA PRO A 9 -6.83 11.32 -17.08
C PRO A 9 -7.97 10.38 -16.64
N LEU A 10 -7.78 9.06 -16.78
CA LEU A 10 -8.76 8.05 -16.36
C LEU A 10 -8.68 7.69 -14.86
N ILE A 11 -7.66 8.17 -14.14
CA ILE A 11 -7.42 7.82 -12.73
C ILE A 11 -7.51 9.10 -11.89
N ASP A 12 -8.50 9.16 -11.01
CA ASP A 12 -8.72 10.30 -10.11
C ASP A 12 -7.70 10.34 -8.96
N LYS A 13 -7.61 9.24 -8.18
CA LYS A 13 -6.71 9.17 -7.02
C LYS A 13 -6.15 7.77 -6.78
N ILE A 14 -4.88 7.71 -6.40
CA ILE A 14 -4.22 6.50 -5.91
C ILE A 14 -4.12 6.61 -4.39
N ALA A 15 -4.87 5.77 -3.68
CA ALA A 15 -4.83 5.68 -2.22
C ALA A 15 -4.12 4.39 -1.77
N VAL A 16 -3.25 4.51 -0.77
CA VAL A 16 -2.59 3.34 -0.16
C VAL A 16 -3.54 2.71 0.84
N ILE A 17 -4.19 1.61 0.44
CA ILE A 17 -5.14 0.89 1.32
C ILE A 17 -4.38 0.08 2.38
N ARG A 18 -3.27 -0.56 1.99
CA ARG A 18 -2.48 -1.40 2.90
C ARG A 18 -1.03 -1.49 2.44
N ARG A 19 -0.10 -1.33 3.39
CA ARG A 19 1.33 -1.55 3.16
C ARG A 19 1.69 -2.99 3.49
N GLY A 20 2.31 -3.68 2.54
CA GLY A 20 2.80 -5.04 2.74
C GLY A 20 4.32 -5.08 2.91
N LYS A 21 4.80 -5.93 3.81
CA LYS A 21 6.23 -6.13 4.08
C LYS A 21 6.84 -7.08 3.05
N SER A 22 7.67 -6.55 2.17
CA SER A 22 8.50 -7.35 1.26
C SER A 22 9.96 -6.88 1.35
N ARG A 23 10.89 -7.81 1.12
CA ARG A 23 12.33 -7.50 1.01
C ARG A 23 12.78 -7.35 -0.45
N ARG A 24 11.91 -7.68 -1.41
CA ARG A 24 12.20 -7.68 -2.84
C ARG A 24 11.47 -6.53 -3.50
N ALA A 25 12.16 -5.77 -4.36
CA ALA A 25 11.57 -4.66 -5.11
C ALA A 25 10.53 -5.11 -6.16
N LYS A 26 10.74 -6.30 -6.76
CA LYS A 26 9.85 -6.87 -7.78
C LYS A 26 9.09 -8.07 -7.21
N LEU A 27 7.77 -8.09 -7.38
CA LEU A 27 6.87 -9.10 -6.83
C LEU A 27 6.61 -10.28 -7.79
N TYR A 28 7.56 -10.60 -8.68
CA TYR A 28 7.39 -11.67 -9.67
C TYR A 28 7.16 -13.05 -9.05
N TYR A 29 7.68 -13.29 -7.84
CA TYR A 29 7.45 -14.51 -7.09
C TYR A 29 5.98 -14.72 -6.70
N LEU A 30 5.16 -13.66 -6.70
CA LEU A 30 3.71 -13.77 -6.46
C LEU A 30 2.95 -14.21 -7.72
N ARG A 31 3.55 -14.19 -8.92
CA ARG A 31 2.86 -14.52 -10.18
C ARG A 31 2.35 -15.97 -10.21
N ASN A 32 3.08 -16.88 -9.57
CA ASN A 32 2.73 -18.30 -9.52
C ASN A 32 1.88 -18.66 -8.28
N LEU A 33 1.67 -17.72 -7.35
CA LEU A 33 0.93 -17.94 -6.12
C LEU A 33 -0.49 -17.39 -6.27
N ARG A 34 -1.48 -18.05 -5.63
CA ARG A 34 -2.89 -17.62 -5.65
C ARG A 34 -3.51 -17.66 -4.26
N GLY A 35 -4.60 -16.92 -4.09
CA GLY A 35 -5.39 -16.92 -2.85
C GLY A 35 -4.59 -16.43 -1.63
N LYS A 36 -4.66 -17.20 -0.53
CA LYS A 36 -3.97 -16.88 0.72
C LYS A 36 -2.44 -16.87 0.56
N ALA A 37 -1.89 -17.71 -0.33
CA ALA A 37 -0.44 -17.81 -0.55
C ALA A 37 0.16 -16.56 -1.23
N ALA A 38 -0.64 -15.83 -2.02
CA ALA A 38 -0.19 -14.59 -2.65
C ALA A 38 -0.27 -13.37 -1.71
N ARG A 39 -0.87 -13.50 -0.51
CA ARG A 39 -1.05 -12.39 0.41
C ARG A 39 0.26 -12.09 1.13
N LEU A 40 0.76 -10.87 0.90
CA LEU A 40 1.90 -10.34 1.62
C LEU A 40 1.52 -10.03 3.08
N LYS A 41 2.46 -10.27 4.02
CA LYS A 41 2.30 -9.88 5.43
C LYS A 41 2.20 -8.36 5.54
N THR A 42 1.36 -7.87 6.42
CA THR A 42 1.20 -6.42 6.67
C THR A 42 2.47 -5.87 7.32
N ASP A 43 2.87 -4.67 6.91
CA ASP A 43 4.01 -3.97 7.51
C ASP A 43 3.55 -3.12 8.71
N VAL A 44 3.53 -3.73 9.90
CA VAL A 44 3.00 -3.11 11.12
C VAL A 44 3.79 -1.85 11.49
N SER A 45 5.12 -1.88 11.38
CA SER A 45 5.98 -0.77 11.80
C SER A 45 5.77 0.54 11.03
N ARG A 46 5.20 0.48 9.82
CA ARG A 46 4.88 1.69 9.04
C ARG A 46 3.45 2.16 9.19
N GLN A 47 2.54 1.30 9.65
CA GLN A 47 1.14 1.70 9.87
C GLN A 47 1.03 2.70 11.01
N ASP A 48 1.91 2.58 12.01
CA ASP A 48 1.95 3.50 13.15
C ASP A 48 2.31 4.93 12.71
N ALA A 49 3.15 5.09 11.69
CA ALA A 49 3.52 6.39 11.12
C ALA A 49 2.39 7.05 10.33
N ASP A 50 1.59 6.30 9.57
CA ASP A 50 0.40 6.87 8.90
C ASP A 50 -0.66 7.34 9.91
N ARG A 51 -0.70 6.71 11.09
CA ARG A 51 -1.69 7.05 12.13
C ARG A 51 -1.38 8.37 12.82
N THR A 52 -0.10 8.71 13.00
CA THR A 52 0.31 9.93 13.70
C THR A 52 -0.06 11.22 12.95
N ASP A 53 -0.27 11.13 11.63
CA ASP A 53 -0.62 12.26 10.78
C ASP A 53 -2.10 12.69 10.96
N LEU A 54 -2.98 11.77 11.36
CA LEU A 54 -4.42 12.03 11.57
C LEU A 54 -4.73 12.61 12.96
N THR A 55 -3.88 12.37 13.96
CA THR A 55 -4.09 12.86 15.32
C THR A 55 -3.68 14.33 15.49
N ALA A 56 -2.80 14.84 14.64
CA ALA A 56 -2.32 16.23 14.69
C ALA A 56 -3.34 17.25 14.14
N SER A 57 -4.31 16.83 13.32
CA SER A 57 -5.32 17.72 12.71
C SER A 57 -6.53 18.03 13.60
N THR A 58 -6.63 17.44 14.79
CA THR A 58 -7.85 17.52 15.65
C THR A 58 -7.68 18.41 16.89
N THR A 59 -6.50 19.00 17.13
CA THR A 59 -6.24 19.84 18.33
C THR A 59 -6.46 21.35 18.09
N GLY A 60 -6.98 21.75 16.93
CA GLY A 60 -7.26 23.15 16.60
C GLY A 60 -8.74 23.50 16.62
N ALA A 61 -9.36 23.48 17.80
CA ALA A 61 -10.61 24.18 18.13
C ALA A 61 -10.73 24.36 19.64
#